data_AF-A0A838DMX8-F1
#
_entry.id   AF-A0A838DMX8-F1
#
_cell.length_a   1.000
_cell.length_b   1.000
_cell.length_c   1.000
_cell.angle_alpha   90.00
_cell.angle_beta   90.00
_cell.angle_gamma   90.00
#
_symmetry.space_group_name_H-M   'P 1'
#
loop_
_entity.id
_entity.type
_entity.pdbx_description
1 polymer ?
#
loop_
_entity_poly.entity_id
_entity_poly.type
_entity_poly.pdbx_seq_one_letter_code
_entity_poly.pdbx_strand_id
1 'polypeptide(L)'
;MRNEINAVDLAFVVDTTGSMSGLIAAAQRQMITMLEELTRAANINLWLGVVEYRDHPPQDTLLYKVYPLTEDLQKAQKAIRGLRANGGGDGPEAVLDGLVAACNDLLWWQHSRRLIVLVGDAPPHGVGGSGDAFGAGCPCGETIESVTRLAEEKCITIHTLGLTAAVTASFSAISGMTGGKFFSAQQGDKAIEAIAMLLKAEFADLDLDRRILAAWRDNPDITIDELADRTQHTRHAVSASLVRLLSRDLIEVPVTP
;
A
#
# COMPACT_ATOMS: atom_id res chain seq x y z
N MET A 1 -4.88 26.25 2.19
CA MET A 1 -5.18 25.12 3.11
C MET A 1 -5.27 23.87 2.25
N ARG A 2 -4.55 22.79 2.60
CA ARG A 2 -4.64 21.53 1.86
C ARG A 2 -6.08 21.01 1.98
N ASN A 3 -6.64 20.49 0.89
CA ASN A 3 -7.88 19.75 0.98
C ASN A 3 -7.56 18.36 1.54
N GLU A 4 -7.63 18.19 2.86
CA GLU A 4 -7.20 16.99 3.60
C GLU A 4 -7.87 15.71 3.09
N ILE A 5 -9.13 15.80 2.67
CA ILE A 5 -9.87 14.68 2.07
C ILE A 5 -9.21 14.17 0.78
N ASN A 6 -8.49 15.02 0.04
CA ASN A 6 -7.82 14.66 -1.22
C ASN A 6 -6.37 14.21 -1.05
N ALA A 7 -5.81 14.25 0.16
CA ALA A 7 -4.43 13.84 0.40
C ALA A 7 -4.30 12.32 0.35
N VAL A 8 -3.43 11.82 -0.52
CA VAL A 8 -3.12 10.39 -0.65
C VAL A 8 -1.62 10.21 -0.56
N ASP A 9 -1.20 9.41 0.42
CA ASP A 9 0.18 8.95 0.55
C ASP A 9 0.22 7.51 0.04
N LEU A 10 1.02 7.27 -0.98
CA LEU A 10 1.20 5.97 -1.61
C LEU A 10 2.67 5.57 -1.52
N ALA A 11 2.94 4.41 -0.94
CA ALA A 11 4.26 3.81 -0.93
C ALA A 11 4.28 2.49 -1.70
N PHE A 12 5.25 2.34 -2.60
CA PHE A 12 5.56 1.02 -3.16
C PHE A 12 6.63 0.35 -2.32
N VAL A 13 6.35 -0.84 -1.81
CA VAL A 13 7.34 -1.69 -1.11
C VAL A 13 7.71 -2.81 -2.08
N VAL A 14 8.91 -2.76 -2.63
CA VAL A 14 9.26 -3.49 -3.86
C VAL A 14 10.45 -4.40 -3.61
N ASP A 15 10.26 -5.67 -3.91
CA ASP A 15 11.34 -6.63 -4.06
C ASP A 15 12.25 -6.20 -5.22
N THR A 16 13.54 -6.07 -4.92
CA THR A 16 14.58 -5.69 -5.90
C THR A 16 15.64 -6.78 -6.08
N THR A 17 15.29 -8.02 -5.83
CA THR A 17 16.13 -9.18 -6.12
C THR A 17 16.24 -9.44 -7.62
N GLY A 18 17.16 -10.32 -8.02
CA GLY A 18 17.45 -10.57 -9.45
C GLY A 18 16.23 -10.98 -10.30
N SER A 19 15.29 -11.73 -9.72
CA SER A 19 14.08 -12.21 -10.37
C SER A 19 13.14 -11.08 -10.82
N MET A 20 13.18 -9.95 -10.13
CA MET A 20 12.28 -8.80 -10.31
C MET A 20 12.65 -7.89 -11.50
N SER A 21 13.73 -8.19 -12.22
CA SER A 21 14.27 -7.37 -13.32
C SER A 21 13.23 -6.98 -14.38
N GLY A 22 12.38 -7.93 -14.80
CA GLY A 22 11.33 -7.68 -15.79
C GLY A 22 10.27 -6.68 -15.31
N LEU A 23 9.82 -6.81 -14.06
CA LEU A 23 8.83 -5.90 -13.50
C LEU A 23 9.40 -4.51 -13.25
N ILE A 24 10.63 -4.42 -12.72
CA ILE A 24 11.30 -3.13 -12.50
C ILE A 24 11.44 -2.40 -13.84
N ALA A 25 11.84 -3.10 -14.90
CA ALA A 25 11.92 -2.49 -16.23
C ALA A 25 10.54 -2.01 -16.73
N ALA A 26 9.46 -2.75 -16.48
CA ALA A 26 8.11 -2.31 -16.82
C ALA A 26 7.69 -1.07 -16.01
N ALA A 27 7.87 -1.08 -14.68
CA ALA A 27 7.56 0.05 -13.82
C ALA A 27 8.30 1.32 -14.25
N GLN A 28 9.59 1.21 -14.59
CA GLN A 28 10.41 2.33 -15.08
C GLN A 28 9.89 2.97 -16.37
N ARG A 29 9.17 2.21 -17.21
CA ARG A 29 8.59 2.72 -18.47
C ARG A 29 7.24 3.40 -18.27
N GLN A 30 6.35 2.81 -17.47
CA GLN A 30 4.92 3.18 -17.48
C GLN A 30 4.33 3.62 -16.14
N MET A 31 4.98 3.37 -15.00
CA MET A 31 4.37 3.62 -13.68
C MET A 31 3.99 5.09 -13.48
N ILE A 32 4.90 6.01 -13.78
CA ILE A 32 4.68 7.44 -13.51
C ILE A 32 3.57 8.01 -14.40
N THR A 33 3.56 7.68 -15.69
CA THR A 33 2.49 8.11 -16.60
C THR A 33 1.13 7.62 -16.12
N MET A 34 1.05 6.35 -15.71
CA MET A 34 -0.18 5.78 -15.15
C MET A 34 -0.63 6.53 -13.88
N LEU A 35 0.28 6.80 -12.94
CA LEU A 35 -0.04 7.52 -11.71
C LEU A 35 -0.49 8.95 -11.97
N GLU A 36 0.15 9.66 -12.91
CA GLU A 36 -0.24 11.02 -13.31
C GLU A 36 -1.67 11.05 -13.88
N GLU A 37 -2.02 10.09 -14.74
CA GLU A 37 -3.35 9.97 -15.33
C GLU A 37 -4.41 9.69 -14.26
N LEU A 38 -4.18 8.73 -13.37
CA LEU A 38 -5.12 8.40 -12.30
C LEU A 38 -5.30 9.54 -11.31
N THR A 39 -4.19 10.18 -10.90
CA THR A 39 -4.19 11.30 -9.96
C THR A 39 -4.99 12.48 -10.50
N ARG A 40 -4.78 12.80 -11.79
CA ARG A 40 -5.52 13.87 -12.48
C ARG A 40 -7.00 13.53 -12.62
N ALA A 41 -7.32 12.30 -13.00
CA ALA A 41 -8.71 11.85 -13.15
C ALA A 41 -9.48 11.89 -11.83
N ALA A 42 -8.82 11.52 -10.73
CA ALA A 42 -9.43 11.47 -9.39
C ALA A 42 -9.31 12.78 -8.60
N ASN A 43 -8.64 13.81 -9.12
CA ASN A 43 -8.41 15.09 -8.45
C ASN A 43 -7.81 14.93 -7.02
N ILE A 44 -6.74 14.13 -6.90
CA ILE A 44 -6.06 13.86 -5.62
C ILE A 44 -4.71 14.58 -5.54
N ASN A 45 -4.24 14.81 -4.32
CA ASN A 45 -2.89 15.27 -4.04
C ASN A 45 -2.03 14.06 -3.65
N LEU A 46 -1.31 13.49 -4.62
CA LEU A 46 -0.50 12.29 -4.43
C LEU A 46 0.89 12.62 -3.88
N TRP A 47 1.27 11.94 -2.80
CA TRP A 47 2.64 11.84 -2.32
C TRP A 47 3.13 10.41 -2.54
N LEU A 48 4.23 10.26 -3.27
CA LEU A 48 4.75 8.96 -3.68
C LEU A 48 6.06 8.65 -2.97
N GLY A 49 6.13 7.49 -2.33
CA GLY A 49 7.31 6.94 -1.67
C GLY A 49 7.65 5.56 -2.23
N VAL A 50 8.89 5.12 -2.02
CA VAL A 50 9.34 3.78 -2.42
C VAL A 50 10.21 3.20 -1.31
N VAL A 51 10.02 1.94 -0.97
CA VAL A 51 10.96 1.16 -0.17
C VAL A 51 11.38 -0.03 -1.02
N GLU A 52 12.66 -0.12 -1.36
CA GLU A 52 13.19 -1.35 -1.93
C GLU A 52 13.66 -2.27 -0.80
N TYR A 53 13.42 -3.57 -0.92
CA TYR A 53 13.99 -4.59 -0.04
C TYR A 53 14.63 -5.70 -0.87
N ARG A 54 15.55 -6.43 -0.24
CA ARG A 54 16.11 -7.67 -0.75
C ARG A 54 16.16 -8.68 0.38
N ASP A 55 17.35 -9.02 0.86
CA ASP A 55 17.59 -10.16 1.73
C ASP A 55 18.50 -9.80 2.90
N HIS A 56 18.53 -10.66 3.91
CA HIS A 56 19.43 -10.61 5.05
C HIS A 56 20.83 -11.14 4.70
N PRO A 57 21.89 -10.66 5.37
CA PRO A 57 23.19 -11.34 5.33
C PRO A 57 23.09 -12.78 5.85
N PRO A 58 23.76 -13.77 5.23
CA PRO A 58 24.83 -13.63 4.25
C PRO A 58 24.39 -13.54 2.78
N GLN A 59 23.08 -13.54 2.51
CA GLN A 59 22.51 -13.70 1.17
C GLN A 59 22.60 -12.40 0.37
N ASP A 60 22.25 -11.29 1.00
CA ASP A 60 22.49 -9.95 0.46
C ASP A 60 23.11 -9.03 1.52
N THR A 61 23.67 -7.92 1.04
CA THR A 61 24.21 -6.83 1.86
C THR A 61 23.25 -5.65 1.96
N LEU A 62 22.29 -5.53 1.04
CA LEU A 62 21.20 -4.55 1.15
C LEU A 62 19.97 -5.24 1.71
N LEU A 63 19.59 -4.86 2.93
CA LEU A 63 18.35 -5.30 3.54
C LEU A 63 17.15 -4.54 2.97
N TYR A 64 17.16 -3.21 3.10
CA TYR A 64 16.20 -2.32 2.48
C TYR A 64 16.79 -0.92 2.26
N LYS A 65 16.09 -0.10 1.46
CA LYS A 65 16.37 1.33 1.30
C LYS A 65 15.09 2.12 1.08
N VAL A 66 14.97 3.22 1.82
CA VAL A 66 13.80 4.10 1.83
C VAL A 66 14.03 5.32 0.93
N TYR A 67 13.09 5.56 0.03
CA TYR A 67 12.94 6.77 -0.76
C TYR A 67 11.73 7.54 -0.21
N PRO A 68 11.93 8.71 0.41
CA PRO A 68 10.87 9.43 1.11
C PRO A 68 9.68 9.78 0.24
N LEU A 69 8.50 9.89 0.87
CA LEU A 69 7.29 10.42 0.26
C LEU A 69 7.53 11.82 -0.31
N THR A 70 7.10 12.06 -1.56
CA THR A 70 7.21 13.37 -2.21
C THR A 70 6.06 13.64 -3.18
N GLU A 71 5.59 14.88 -3.24
CA GLU A 71 4.67 15.38 -4.28
C GLU A 71 5.39 15.68 -5.62
N ASP A 72 6.72 15.71 -5.61
CA ASP A 72 7.53 15.90 -6.82
C ASP A 72 7.65 14.58 -7.58
N LEU A 73 6.74 14.37 -8.54
CA LEU A 73 6.71 13.16 -9.35
C LEU A 73 8.00 12.94 -10.16
N GLN A 74 8.79 13.98 -10.44
CA GLN A 74 10.09 13.82 -11.11
C GLN A 74 11.12 13.20 -10.14
N LYS A 75 11.12 13.59 -8.87
CA LYS A 75 11.94 12.93 -7.84
C LYS A 75 11.52 11.48 -7.64
N ALA A 76 10.22 11.22 -7.58
CA ALA A 76 9.71 9.85 -7.45
C ALA A 76 10.04 9.00 -8.70
N GLN A 77 9.93 9.57 -9.90
CA GLN A 77 10.36 8.93 -11.14
C GLN A 77 11.86 8.59 -11.12
N LYS A 78 12.70 9.49 -10.59
CA LYS A 78 14.13 9.23 -10.45
C LYS A 78 14.41 8.08 -9.48
N ALA A 79 13.66 7.96 -8.38
CA ALA A 79 13.76 6.84 -7.46
C ALA A 79 13.41 5.51 -8.16
N ILE A 80 12.27 5.43 -8.85
CA ILE A 80 11.84 4.23 -9.60
C ILE A 80 12.85 3.86 -10.70
N ARG A 81 13.34 4.85 -11.46
CA ARG A 81 14.41 4.67 -12.47
C ARG A 81 15.75 4.29 -11.87
N GLY A 82 15.95 4.52 -10.58
CA GLY A 82 17.14 4.16 -9.83
C GLY A 82 17.14 2.70 -9.35
N LEU A 83 15.97 2.06 -9.23
CA LEU A 83 15.86 0.68 -8.77
C LEU A 83 16.62 -0.29 -9.69
N ARG A 84 17.33 -1.23 -9.09
CA ARG A 84 18.11 -2.25 -9.81
C ARG A 84 17.85 -3.62 -9.18
N ALA A 85 17.33 -4.53 -9.99
CA ALA A 85 17.27 -5.95 -9.65
C ALA A 85 18.70 -6.48 -9.44
N ASN A 86 19.01 -6.97 -8.25
CA ASN A 86 20.29 -7.59 -7.94
C ASN A 86 20.16 -8.46 -6.69
N GLY A 87 21.12 -9.37 -6.47
CA GLY A 87 21.22 -10.11 -5.21
C GLY A 87 20.01 -11.00 -4.92
N GLY A 88 19.70 -11.14 -3.64
CA GLY A 88 18.99 -12.31 -3.08
C GLY A 88 19.95 -13.47 -2.80
N GLY A 89 19.42 -14.65 -2.50
CA GLY A 89 20.25 -15.85 -2.36
C GLY A 89 19.43 -17.10 -2.16
N ASP A 90 18.64 -17.16 -1.09
CA ASP A 90 17.62 -18.18 -0.93
C ASP A 90 16.28 -17.76 -1.55
N GLY A 91 15.28 -18.63 -1.38
CA GLY A 91 13.97 -18.46 -2.01
C GLY A 91 13.14 -17.35 -1.36
N PRO A 92 12.97 -17.33 -0.02
CA PRO A 92 12.30 -16.23 0.69
C PRO A 92 13.18 -14.99 0.80
N GLU A 93 12.56 -13.84 1.09
CA GLU A 93 13.22 -12.52 1.11
C GLU A 93 12.80 -11.71 2.36
N ALA A 94 13.46 -10.57 2.60
CA ALA A 94 13.24 -9.67 3.74
C ALA A 94 12.00 -8.77 3.60
N VAL A 95 10.87 -9.36 3.19
CA VAL A 95 9.58 -8.66 2.97
C VAL A 95 9.12 -7.92 4.23
N LEU A 96 9.24 -8.55 5.40
CA LEU A 96 8.76 -7.96 6.66
C LEU A 96 9.58 -6.73 7.05
N ASP A 97 10.90 -6.77 6.86
CA ASP A 97 11.79 -5.61 7.06
C ASP A 97 11.40 -4.43 6.17
N GLY A 98 11.11 -4.69 4.89
CA GLY A 98 10.63 -3.67 3.95
C GLY A 98 9.31 -3.03 4.38
N LEU A 99 8.36 -3.82 4.88
CA LEU A 99 7.08 -3.31 5.38
C LEU A 99 7.23 -2.52 6.68
N VAL A 100 8.08 -2.97 7.61
CA VAL A 100 8.38 -2.26 8.86
C VAL A 100 9.03 -0.91 8.54
N ALA A 101 10.01 -0.89 7.64
CA ALA A 101 10.65 0.34 7.18
C ALA A 101 9.61 1.30 6.53
N ALA A 102 8.70 0.79 5.71
CA ALA A 102 7.62 1.60 5.15
C ALA A 102 6.68 2.19 6.22
N CYS A 103 6.40 1.45 7.28
CA CYS A 103 5.54 1.92 8.38
C CYS A 103 6.25 2.94 9.29
N ASN A 104 7.55 2.78 9.53
CA ASN A 104 8.27 3.57 10.54
C ASN A 104 9.10 4.71 9.96
N ASP A 105 9.68 4.53 8.78
CA ASP A 105 10.68 5.47 8.23
C ASP A 105 10.08 6.42 7.19
N LEU A 106 8.93 6.08 6.61
CA LEU A 106 8.16 7.03 5.80
C LEU A 106 7.36 7.97 6.69
N LEU A 107 7.42 9.27 6.37
CA LEU A 107 6.66 10.31 7.06
C LEU A 107 5.26 10.45 6.43
N TRP A 108 4.33 9.66 6.96
CA TRP A 108 2.92 9.70 6.56
C TRP A 108 2.23 10.96 7.09
N TRP A 109 1.54 11.68 6.21
CA TRP A 109 0.85 12.91 6.56
C TRP A 109 -0.38 12.66 7.44
N GLN A 110 -0.73 13.66 8.25
CA GLN A 110 -1.99 13.64 9.00
C GLN A 110 -3.16 13.73 8.02
N HIS A 111 -4.25 13.01 8.33
CA HIS A 111 -5.49 12.97 7.54
C HIS A 111 -5.37 12.40 6.11
N SER A 112 -4.18 11.99 5.65
CA SER A 112 -3.99 11.38 4.34
C SER A 112 -4.61 9.98 4.28
N ARG A 113 -5.09 9.55 3.12
CA ARG A 113 -5.30 8.13 2.84
C ARG A 113 -3.92 7.48 2.66
N ARG A 114 -3.55 6.55 3.55
CA ARG A 114 -2.22 5.90 3.58
C ARG A 114 -2.30 4.52 2.95
N LEU A 115 -1.57 4.32 1.86
CA LEU A 115 -1.60 3.09 1.08
C LEU A 115 -0.17 2.55 0.89
N ILE A 116 0.01 1.27 1.16
CA ILE A 116 1.18 0.52 0.71
C ILE A 116 0.75 -0.41 -0.42
N VAL A 117 1.55 -0.49 -1.48
CA VAL A 117 1.48 -1.56 -2.48
C VAL A 117 2.76 -2.37 -2.39
N LEU A 118 2.68 -3.53 -1.72
CA LEU A 118 3.75 -4.51 -1.67
C LEU A 118 3.81 -5.28 -2.99
N VAL A 119 5.01 -5.42 -3.54
CA VAL A 119 5.25 -6.08 -4.83
C VAL A 119 6.42 -7.03 -4.66
N GLY A 120 6.23 -8.30 -5.03
CA GLY A 120 7.29 -9.31 -4.91
C GLY A 120 6.91 -10.65 -5.51
N ASP A 121 7.92 -11.51 -5.66
CA ASP A 121 7.76 -12.85 -6.22
C ASP A 121 8.24 -13.98 -5.30
N ALA A 122 8.78 -13.62 -4.13
CA ALA A 122 9.22 -14.50 -3.05
C ALA A 122 8.49 -14.22 -1.72
N PRO A 123 8.19 -15.27 -0.91
CA PRO A 123 7.54 -15.08 0.39
C PRO A 123 8.50 -14.46 1.42
N PRO A 124 7.98 -13.93 2.55
CA PRO A 124 8.82 -13.54 3.68
C PRO A 124 9.60 -14.72 4.27
N HIS A 125 10.76 -14.48 4.89
CA HIS A 125 11.39 -15.49 5.74
C HIS A 125 10.50 -15.95 6.89
N GLY A 126 10.68 -17.21 7.32
CA GLY A 126 10.04 -17.76 8.50
C GLY A 126 8.61 -18.26 8.30
N VAL A 127 8.08 -18.26 7.08
CA VAL A 127 6.71 -18.75 6.78
C VAL A 127 6.69 -20.15 6.14
N GLY A 128 7.79 -20.90 6.22
CA GLY A 128 7.86 -22.30 5.77
C GLY A 128 8.12 -22.47 4.27
N GLY A 129 8.82 -21.52 3.65
CA GLY A 129 9.25 -21.61 2.25
C GLY A 129 10.34 -22.68 2.04
N SER A 130 10.31 -23.35 0.88
CA SER A 130 11.42 -24.23 0.50
C SER A 130 12.70 -23.43 0.30
N GLY A 131 13.80 -23.89 0.89
CA GLY A 131 15.11 -23.26 0.73
C GLY A 131 15.41 -22.10 1.67
N ASP A 132 14.52 -21.79 2.63
CA ASP A 132 14.68 -20.69 3.58
C ASP A 132 15.92 -20.85 4.48
N ALA A 133 16.92 -19.96 4.31
CA ALA A 133 18.07 -19.88 5.19
C ALA A 133 17.69 -19.44 6.62
N PHE A 134 16.52 -18.83 6.76
CA PHE A 134 15.97 -18.28 7.99
C PHE A 134 14.63 -18.95 8.38
N GLY A 135 14.53 -20.27 8.17
CA GLY A 135 13.31 -21.04 8.40
C GLY A 135 12.78 -21.05 9.85
N ALA A 136 13.55 -20.59 10.83
CA ALA A 136 13.12 -20.44 12.21
C ALA A 136 12.35 -19.12 12.48
N GLY A 137 12.33 -18.20 11.51
CA GLY A 137 11.76 -16.86 11.66
C GLY A 137 12.61 -15.80 10.95
N CYS A 138 11.98 -14.70 10.53
CA CYS A 138 12.70 -13.57 9.96
C CYS A 138 13.70 -13.00 10.99
N PRO A 139 14.96 -12.67 10.61
CA PRO A 139 15.96 -12.12 11.52
C PRO A 139 15.56 -10.82 12.24
N CYS A 140 14.62 -10.04 11.69
CA CYS A 140 14.09 -8.86 12.37
C CYS A 140 13.19 -9.19 13.57
N GLY A 141 12.80 -10.46 13.76
CA GLY A 141 11.94 -10.92 14.85
C GLY A 141 10.46 -10.63 14.65
N GLU A 142 10.09 -10.06 13.49
CA GLU A 142 8.72 -9.72 13.15
C GLU A 142 7.99 -10.90 12.50
N THR A 143 6.66 -10.89 12.62
CA THR A 143 5.76 -11.85 11.96
C THR A 143 4.79 -11.09 11.05
N ILE A 144 4.03 -11.80 10.22
CA ILE A 144 2.98 -11.17 9.41
C ILE A 144 1.99 -10.42 10.33
N GLU A 145 1.61 -11.01 11.46
CA GLU A 145 0.69 -10.44 12.44
C GLU A 145 1.24 -9.18 13.11
N SER A 146 2.53 -9.16 13.48
CA SER A 146 3.10 -7.97 14.13
C SER A 146 3.22 -6.79 13.16
N VAL A 147 3.61 -7.06 11.91
CA VAL A 147 3.74 -6.02 10.87
C VAL A 147 2.37 -5.50 10.42
N THR A 148 1.37 -6.36 10.25
CA THR A 148 0.02 -5.90 9.86
C THR A 148 -0.62 -5.10 10.98
N ARG A 149 -0.46 -5.52 12.24
CA ARG A 149 -0.89 -4.72 13.40
C ARG A 149 -0.20 -3.35 13.44
N LEU A 150 1.11 -3.29 13.19
CA LEU A 150 1.84 -2.02 13.10
C LEU A 150 1.25 -1.11 12.00
N ALA A 151 0.92 -1.66 10.84
CA ALA A 151 0.29 -0.92 9.76
C ALA A 151 -1.11 -0.43 10.15
N GLU A 152 -1.94 -1.27 10.78
CA GLU A 152 -3.27 -0.90 11.28
C GLU A 152 -3.21 0.21 12.34
N GLU A 153 -2.29 0.14 13.31
CA GLU A 153 -2.06 1.17 14.33
C GLU A 153 -1.70 2.53 13.70
N LYS A 154 -1.10 2.52 12.51
CA LYS A 154 -0.77 3.70 11.72
C LYS A 154 -1.81 4.03 10.64
N CYS A 155 -2.95 3.33 10.62
CA CYS A 155 -4.02 3.47 9.64
C CYS A 155 -3.54 3.33 8.19
N ILE A 156 -2.59 2.42 7.95
CA ILE A 156 -2.03 2.09 6.64
C ILE A 156 -2.74 0.84 6.10
N THR A 157 -3.33 0.95 4.92
CA THR A 157 -3.87 -0.20 4.19
C THR A 157 -2.77 -0.78 3.30
N ILE A 158 -2.48 -2.08 3.43
CA ILE A 158 -1.49 -2.78 2.59
C ILE A 158 -2.21 -3.57 1.51
N HIS A 159 -2.00 -3.20 0.26
CA HIS A 159 -2.30 -4.05 -0.87
C HIS A 159 -1.06 -4.82 -1.29
N THR A 160 -1.26 -5.99 -1.89
CA THR A 160 -0.15 -6.87 -2.26
C THR A 160 -0.32 -7.37 -3.69
N LEU A 161 0.75 -7.32 -4.47
CA LEU A 161 0.85 -7.84 -5.82
C LEU A 161 1.89 -8.96 -5.86
N GLY A 162 1.41 -10.19 -5.97
CA GLY A 162 2.26 -11.37 -6.11
C GLY A 162 2.52 -11.73 -7.57
N LEU A 163 3.78 -12.00 -7.92
CA LEU A 163 4.13 -12.42 -9.27
C LEU A 163 4.23 -13.94 -9.44
N THR A 164 4.26 -14.69 -8.35
CA THR A 164 4.32 -16.15 -8.35
C THR A 164 3.25 -16.74 -7.43
N ALA A 165 2.99 -18.05 -7.55
CA ALA A 165 2.11 -18.74 -6.62
C ALA A 165 2.70 -18.82 -5.20
N ALA A 166 4.03 -18.76 -5.05
CA ALA A 166 4.73 -18.94 -3.77
C ALA A 166 4.34 -17.87 -2.73
N VAL A 167 4.05 -16.65 -3.18
CA VAL A 167 3.65 -15.54 -2.29
C VAL A 167 2.17 -15.53 -1.95
N THR A 168 1.34 -16.35 -2.62
CA THR A 168 -0.12 -16.23 -2.53
C THR A 168 -0.62 -16.28 -1.09
N ALA A 169 -0.12 -17.21 -0.28
CA ALA A 169 -0.56 -17.38 1.10
C ALA A 169 -0.15 -16.18 1.98
N SER A 170 1.13 -15.82 1.97
CA SER A 170 1.66 -14.73 2.81
C SER A 170 1.13 -13.36 2.39
N PHE A 171 1.10 -13.06 1.09
CA PHE A 171 0.63 -11.77 0.59
C PHE A 171 -0.88 -11.61 0.75
N SER A 172 -1.66 -12.69 0.60
CA SER A 172 -3.10 -12.66 0.92
C SER A 172 -3.34 -12.41 2.41
N ALA A 173 -2.53 -13.00 3.29
CA ALA A 173 -2.62 -12.74 4.73
C ALA A 173 -2.29 -11.27 5.06
N ILE A 174 -1.16 -10.75 4.54
CA ILE A 174 -0.72 -9.37 4.75
C ILE A 174 -1.80 -8.36 4.30
N SER A 175 -2.31 -8.53 3.08
CA SER A 175 -3.34 -7.62 2.58
C SER A 175 -4.67 -7.77 3.30
N GLY A 176 -5.13 -9.00 3.55
CA GLY A 176 -6.39 -9.26 4.23
C GLY A 176 -6.44 -8.68 5.64
N MET A 177 -5.34 -8.80 6.40
CA MET A 177 -5.24 -8.29 7.77
C MET A 177 -5.24 -6.77 7.87
N THR A 178 -4.99 -6.04 6.79
CA THR A 178 -4.99 -4.56 6.79
C THR A 178 -6.18 -3.96 6.01
N GLY A 179 -7.15 -4.81 5.64
CA GLY A 179 -8.30 -4.42 4.81
C GLY A 179 -7.95 -4.15 3.34
N GLY A 180 -6.73 -4.50 2.91
CA GLY A 180 -6.28 -4.39 1.54
C GLY A 180 -6.71 -5.56 0.66
N LYS A 181 -6.10 -5.65 -0.52
CA LYS A 181 -6.44 -6.65 -1.54
C LYS A 181 -5.18 -7.31 -2.09
N PHE A 182 -5.25 -8.61 -2.31
CA PHE A 182 -4.24 -9.38 -3.03
C PHE A 182 -4.57 -9.46 -4.52
N PHE A 183 -3.55 -9.23 -5.34
CA PHE A 183 -3.60 -9.41 -6.78
C PHE A 183 -2.47 -10.33 -7.22
N SER A 184 -2.77 -11.23 -8.16
CA SER A 184 -1.77 -12.10 -8.78
C SER A 184 -1.52 -11.65 -10.21
N ALA A 185 -0.27 -11.34 -10.56
CA ALA A 185 0.13 -10.96 -11.91
C ALA A 185 1.38 -11.74 -12.32
N GLN A 186 1.19 -12.90 -12.94
CA GLN A 186 2.29 -13.78 -13.38
C GLN A 186 3.17 -13.20 -14.51
N GLN A 187 2.90 -11.96 -14.99
CA GLN A 187 3.64 -11.27 -16.04
C GLN A 187 3.70 -9.75 -15.80
N GLY A 188 4.84 -9.12 -16.11
CA GLY A 188 5.14 -7.72 -15.73
C GLY A 188 4.21 -6.64 -16.31
N ASP A 189 3.69 -6.79 -17.53
CA ASP A 189 2.77 -5.79 -18.10
C ASP A 189 1.39 -5.85 -17.40
N LYS A 190 0.94 -7.05 -17.04
CA LYS A 190 -0.29 -7.25 -16.25
C LYS A 190 -0.15 -6.74 -14.81
N ALA A 191 1.07 -6.66 -14.28
CA ALA A 191 1.33 -6.14 -12.95
C ALA A 191 1.03 -4.64 -12.85
N ILE A 192 1.43 -3.85 -13.84
CA ILE A 192 1.11 -2.41 -13.86
C ILE A 192 -0.39 -2.17 -14.07
N GLU A 193 -1.04 -2.97 -14.92
CA GLU A 193 -2.49 -2.94 -15.07
C GLU A 193 -3.21 -3.27 -13.75
N ALA A 194 -2.74 -4.28 -13.01
CA ALA A 194 -3.28 -4.64 -11.71
C ALA A 194 -3.15 -3.50 -10.68
N ILE A 195 -1.99 -2.85 -10.64
CA ILE A 195 -1.78 -1.66 -9.79
C ILE A 195 -2.73 -0.53 -10.21
N ALA A 196 -2.87 -0.29 -11.51
CA ALA A 196 -3.78 0.74 -12.00
C ALA A 196 -5.25 0.46 -11.63
N MET A 197 -5.71 -0.79 -11.76
CA MET A 197 -7.06 -1.20 -11.35
C MET A 197 -7.28 -1.04 -9.84
N LEU A 198 -6.28 -1.40 -9.05
CA LEU A 198 -6.29 -1.24 -7.60
C LEU A 198 -6.43 0.24 -7.21
N LEU A 199 -5.56 1.09 -7.73
CA LEU A 199 -5.57 2.52 -7.41
C LEU A 199 -6.85 3.20 -7.91
N LYS A 200 -7.39 2.79 -9.07
CA LYS A 200 -8.71 3.24 -9.53
C LYS A 200 -9.82 2.92 -8.52
N ALA A 201 -9.80 1.72 -7.93
CA ALA A 201 -10.78 1.35 -6.91
C ALA A 201 -10.62 2.18 -5.63
N GLU A 202 -9.39 2.38 -5.14
CA GLU A 202 -9.13 3.23 -3.96
C GLU A 202 -9.55 4.68 -4.19
N PHE A 203 -9.35 5.21 -5.40
CA PHE A 203 -9.73 6.59 -5.73
C PHE A 203 -11.25 6.75 -5.90
N ALA A 204 -11.96 5.70 -6.34
CA ALA A 204 -13.42 5.69 -6.32
C ALA A 204 -13.99 5.69 -4.89
N ASP A 205 -13.35 4.97 -3.96
CA ASP A 205 -13.68 5.05 -2.53
C ASP A 205 -13.46 6.47 -1.97
N LEU A 206 -12.40 7.16 -2.42
CA LEU A 206 -12.16 8.55 -2.02
C LEU A 206 -13.23 9.52 -2.53
N ASP A 207 -13.77 9.28 -3.73
CA ASP A 207 -14.90 10.05 -4.27
C ASP A 207 -16.16 9.88 -3.42
N LEU A 208 -16.42 8.67 -2.95
CA LEU A 208 -17.50 8.42 -1.99
C LEU A 208 -17.23 9.16 -0.67
N ASP A 209 -16.01 9.05 -0.15
CA ASP A 209 -15.61 9.70 1.12
C ASP A 209 -15.82 11.22 1.06
N ARG A 210 -15.54 11.87 -0.08
CA ARG A 210 -15.83 13.30 -0.29
C ARG A 210 -17.32 13.62 -0.14
N ARG A 211 -18.20 12.81 -0.74
CA ARG A 211 -19.66 13.02 -0.69
C ARG A 211 -20.20 12.80 0.72
N ILE A 212 -19.75 11.74 1.38
CA ILE A 212 -20.16 11.41 2.75
C ILE A 212 -19.67 12.47 3.71
N LEU A 213 -18.40 12.91 3.62
CA LEU A 213 -17.88 13.98 4.45
C LEU A 213 -18.62 15.29 4.25
N ALA A 214 -18.96 15.65 3.01
CA ALA A 214 -19.74 16.86 2.72
C ALA A 214 -21.15 16.79 3.33
N ALA A 215 -21.84 15.65 3.22
CA ALA A 215 -23.16 15.44 3.81
C ALA A 215 -23.12 15.41 5.34
N TRP A 216 -22.09 14.81 5.94
CA TRP A 216 -21.88 14.78 7.38
C TRP A 216 -21.56 16.17 7.94
N ARG A 217 -20.74 16.97 7.25
CA ARG A 217 -20.44 18.36 7.68
C ARG A 217 -21.66 19.29 7.65
N ASP A 218 -22.61 19.00 6.77
CA ASP A 218 -23.88 19.73 6.67
C ASP A 218 -24.87 19.34 7.78
N ASN A 219 -24.84 18.09 8.23
CA ASN A 219 -25.60 17.60 9.38
C ASN A 219 -24.83 16.50 10.14
N PRO A 220 -24.08 16.82 11.21
CA PRO A 220 -23.26 15.84 11.93
C PRO A 220 -24.06 14.72 12.61
N ASP A 221 -25.34 14.96 12.91
CA ASP A 221 -26.25 13.99 13.55
C ASP A 221 -26.97 13.09 12.52
N ILE A 222 -26.62 13.21 11.23
CA ILE A 222 -27.22 12.43 10.16
C ILE A 222 -27.02 10.92 10.39
N THR A 223 -28.08 10.16 10.25
CA THR A 223 -28.00 8.70 10.38
C THR A 223 -27.34 8.06 9.16
N ILE A 224 -26.83 6.84 9.33
CA ILE A 224 -26.24 6.07 8.21
C ILE A 224 -27.29 5.83 7.10
N ASP A 225 -28.55 5.61 7.46
CA ASP A 225 -29.63 5.38 6.49
C ASP A 225 -29.97 6.66 5.71
N GLU A 226 -30.02 7.81 6.37
CA GLU A 226 -30.20 9.11 5.69
C GLU A 226 -29.00 9.47 4.79
N LEU A 227 -27.76 9.18 5.20
CA LEU A 227 -26.58 9.32 4.36
C LEU A 227 -26.65 8.43 3.12
N ALA A 228 -27.09 7.18 3.29
CA ALA A 228 -27.25 6.22 2.20
C ALA A 228 -28.27 6.72 1.17
N ASP A 229 -29.43 7.20 1.63
CA ASP A 229 -30.47 7.76 0.77
C ASP A 229 -30.00 9.03 0.05
N ARG A 230 -29.40 9.98 0.80
CA ARG A 230 -28.94 11.26 0.26
C ARG A 230 -27.83 11.10 -0.79
N THR A 231 -26.94 10.13 -0.58
CA THR A 231 -25.80 9.90 -1.48
C THR A 231 -26.06 8.81 -2.53
N GLN A 232 -27.21 8.15 -2.50
CA GLN A 232 -27.59 7.05 -3.39
C GLN A 232 -26.61 5.86 -3.34
N HIS A 233 -26.18 5.52 -2.13
CA HIS A 233 -25.27 4.40 -1.87
C HIS A 233 -25.86 3.43 -0.85
N THR A 234 -25.29 2.23 -0.75
CA THR A 234 -25.74 1.25 0.24
C THR A 234 -25.28 1.65 1.64
N ARG A 235 -26.04 1.25 2.66
CA ARG A 235 -25.65 1.39 4.08
C ARG A 235 -24.23 0.85 4.34
N HIS A 236 -23.87 -0.24 3.68
CA HIS A 236 -22.53 -0.84 3.79
C HIS A 236 -21.44 0.09 3.25
N ALA A 237 -21.62 0.66 2.05
CA ALA A 237 -20.66 1.58 1.46
C ALA A 237 -20.49 2.86 2.30
N VAL A 238 -21.60 3.40 2.82
CA VAL A 238 -21.58 4.54 3.75
C VAL A 238 -20.82 4.21 5.02
N SER A 239 -21.10 3.06 5.63
CA SER A 239 -20.42 2.64 6.87
C SER A 239 -18.91 2.48 6.66
N ALA A 240 -18.48 1.88 5.55
CA ALA A 240 -17.07 1.75 5.19
C ALA A 240 -16.40 3.12 4.99
N SER A 241 -17.11 4.06 4.34
CA SER A 241 -16.65 5.43 4.17
C SER A 241 -16.47 6.18 5.49
N LEU A 242 -17.44 6.07 6.41
CA LEU A 242 -17.35 6.66 7.75
C LEU A 242 -16.16 6.10 8.54
N VAL A 243 -15.90 4.80 8.46
CA VAL A 243 -14.70 4.19 9.09
C VAL A 243 -13.41 4.78 8.52
N ARG A 244 -13.31 4.97 7.20
CA ARG A 244 -12.14 5.60 6.56
C ARG A 244 -11.99 7.07 6.92
N LEU A 245 -13.09 7.81 7.04
CA LEU A 245 -13.07 9.21 7.47
C LEU A 245 -12.64 9.33 8.94
N LEU A 246 -13.13 8.43 9.80
CA LEU A 246 -12.78 8.38 11.21
C LEU A 246 -11.31 8.02 11.40
N SER A 247 -10.78 7.01 10.70
CA SER A 247 -9.36 6.62 10.80
C SER A 247 -8.39 7.69 10.29
N ARG A 248 -8.93 8.70 9.60
CA ARG A 248 -8.20 9.87 9.12
C ARG A 248 -8.48 11.11 9.96
N ASP A 249 -9.14 10.99 11.11
CA ASP A 249 -9.53 12.12 11.97
C ASP A 249 -10.27 13.25 11.20
N LEU A 250 -11.05 12.90 10.17
CA LEU A 250 -11.82 13.86 9.37
C LEU A 250 -13.25 14.07 9.86
N ILE A 251 -13.73 13.14 10.70
CA ILE A 251 -14.99 13.19 11.42
C ILE A 251 -14.76 12.69 12.86
N GLU A 252 -15.66 13.04 13.76
CA GLU A 252 -15.63 12.58 15.15
C GLU A 252 -16.67 11.48 15.37
N VAL A 253 -16.41 10.56 16.30
CA VAL A 253 -17.46 9.67 16.82
C VAL A 253 -18.34 10.52 17.74
N PRO A 254 -19.68 10.51 17.58
CA PRO A 254 -20.55 11.14 18.57
C PRO A 254 -20.28 10.50 19.93
N VAL A 255 -19.77 11.28 20.88
CA VAL A 255 -19.68 10.83 22.26
C VAL A 255 -21.12 10.80 22.78
N THR A 256 -21.77 9.63 22.73
CA THR A 256 -23.03 9.45 23.45
C THR A 256 -22.77 9.69 24.94
N PRO A 257 -23.49 10.64 25.58
CA PRO A 257 -23.32 10.93 27.01
C PRO A 257 -23.71 9.76 27.92
#